data_AF-A0A5C1AEC4-F1
#
_entry.id   AF-A0A5C1AEC4-F1
#
_cell.length_a   1.000
_cell.length_b   1.000
_cell.length_c   1.000
_cell.angle_alpha   90.00
_cell.angle_beta   90.00
_cell.angle_gamma   90.00
#
_symmetry.space_group_name_H-M   'P 1'
#
loop_
_entity.id
_entity.type
_entity.pdbx_description
1 polymer ?
#
loop_
_entity_poly.entity_id
_entity_poly.type
_entity_poly.pdbx_seq_one_letter_code
_entity_poly.pdbx_strand_id
1 'polypeptide(L)'
;MRCFEVWVNGQRLYTAGLPFPARLHGHFRGCQPAPDDVPSEGAGDHFFSFNGSDPNGDWLNWPMRKLQLGDEVTIRVVEVDAPDEPSSRRPRDDAEFERTNRRMYERLKQKFEPAGPADTPPSSDGGVEKG
;
A
#
# COMPACT_ATOMS: atom_id res chain seq x y z
N MET A 1 26.18 -3.69 -7.75
CA MET A 1 24.77 -4.08 -7.55
C MET A 1 23.87 -3.42 -8.58
N ARG A 2 22.74 -4.04 -8.95
CA ARG A 2 21.79 -3.43 -9.90
C ARG A 2 20.87 -2.45 -9.17
N CYS A 3 20.87 -1.21 -9.63
CA CYS A 3 20.07 -0.11 -9.09
C CYS A 3 19.27 0.57 -10.21
N PHE A 4 18.40 1.49 -9.81
CA PHE A 4 17.61 2.33 -10.69
C PHE A 4 18.00 3.78 -10.46
N GLU A 5 18.67 4.37 -11.43
CA GLU A 5 18.91 5.80 -11.45
C GLU A 5 17.65 6.51 -11.97
N VAL A 6 17.30 7.62 -11.33
CA VAL A 6 16.02 8.31 -11.52
C VAL A 6 16.27 9.77 -11.86
N TRP A 7 15.58 10.25 -12.89
CA TRP A 7 15.60 11.65 -13.32
C TRP A 7 14.18 12.17 -13.48
N VAL A 8 14.03 13.48 -13.27
CA VAL A 8 12.85 14.24 -13.66
C VAL A 8 13.28 15.43 -14.50
N ASN A 9 12.73 15.56 -15.71
CA ASN A 9 13.06 16.64 -16.66
C ASN A 9 14.57 16.79 -16.90
N GLY A 10 15.28 15.65 -17.02
CA GLY A 10 16.74 15.61 -17.21
C GLY A 10 17.56 15.86 -15.94
N GLN A 11 16.97 16.29 -14.83
CA GLN A 11 17.67 16.46 -13.56
C GLN A 11 17.70 15.13 -12.79
N ARG A 12 18.91 14.66 -12.47
CA ARG A 12 19.12 13.47 -11.63
C ARG A 12 18.59 13.74 -10.24
N LEU A 13 17.75 12.83 -9.74
CA LEU A 13 17.20 12.91 -8.39
C LEU A 13 17.99 12.02 -7.43
N TYR A 14 18.04 10.73 -7.72
CA TYR A 14 18.71 9.74 -6.90
C TYR A 14 18.89 8.41 -7.65
N THR A 15 19.71 7.53 -7.08
CA THR A 15 19.85 6.11 -7.43
C THR A 15 19.19 5.28 -6.33
N ALA A 16 18.06 4.64 -6.65
CA ALA A 16 17.36 3.74 -5.74
C ALA A 16 17.80 2.29 -5.97
N GLY A 17 17.98 1.54 -4.90
CA GLY A 17 18.42 0.15 -4.98
C GLY A 17 18.38 -0.53 -3.63
N LEU A 18 18.22 -1.85 -3.65
CA LEU A 18 18.30 -2.69 -2.46
C LEU A 18 19.12 -3.94 -2.78
N PRO A 19 19.88 -4.48 -1.81
CA PRO A 19 20.63 -5.71 -2.02
C PRO A 19 19.69 -6.89 -2.23
N PHE A 20 20.03 -7.81 -3.14
CA PHE A 20 19.28 -9.06 -3.28
C PHE A 20 19.30 -9.85 -1.94
N PRO A 21 18.18 -10.46 -1.49
CA PRO A 21 16.91 -10.70 -2.18
C PRO A 21 15.79 -9.65 -1.93
N ALA A 22 16.15 -8.42 -1.56
CA ALA A 22 15.17 -7.37 -1.30
C ALA A 22 14.33 -7.00 -2.54
N ARG A 23 13.17 -6.38 -2.30
CA ARG A 23 12.26 -5.91 -3.34
C ARG A 23 12.13 -4.40 -3.30
N LEU A 24 12.28 -3.79 -4.47
CA LEU A 24 12.09 -2.37 -4.70
C LEU A 24 10.84 -2.17 -5.57
N HIS A 25 9.98 -1.23 -5.21
CA HIS A 25 8.75 -0.87 -5.90
C HIS A 25 8.81 0.60 -6.33
N GLY A 26 8.53 0.85 -7.60
CA GLY A 26 8.25 2.19 -8.13
C GLY A 26 6.75 2.44 -8.10
N HIS A 27 6.34 3.55 -7.50
CA HIS A 27 4.93 3.94 -7.37
C HIS A 27 4.67 5.23 -8.13
N PHE A 28 3.70 5.19 -9.04
CA PHE A 28 3.05 6.38 -9.60
C PHE A 28 1.65 6.46 -9.02
N ARG A 29 1.31 7.59 -8.41
CA ARG A 29 0.00 7.85 -7.81
C ARG A 29 -0.61 9.08 -8.48
N GLY A 30 -1.82 8.96 -8.98
CA GLY A 30 -2.65 10.10 -9.36
C GLY A 30 -3.99 9.98 -8.63
N CYS A 31 -4.43 11.05 -7.98
CA CYS A 31 -5.75 11.11 -7.37
C CYS A 31 -6.56 12.17 -8.09
N GLN A 32 -7.48 11.76 -8.96
CA GLN A 32 -8.50 12.68 -9.47
C GLN A 32 -9.68 12.62 -8.51
N PRO A 33 -10.10 13.74 -7.90
CA PRO A 33 -11.29 13.74 -7.05
C PRO A 33 -12.50 13.34 -7.88
N ALA A 34 -13.42 12.56 -7.28
CA ALA A 34 -14.70 12.33 -7.91
C ALA A 34 -15.46 13.67 -8.05
N PRO A 35 -16.37 13.82 -9.03
CA PRO A 35 -17.08 15.07 -9.28
C PRO A 35 -17.81 15.62 -8.05
N ASP A 36 -18.27 14.72 -7.17
CA ASP A 36 -19.07 15.05 -5.98
C ASP A 36 -18.26 15.06 -4.67
N ASP A 37 -16.94 14.80 -4.74
CA ASP A 37 -16.09 14.81 -3.55
C ASP A 37 -15.64 16.23 -3.20
N VAL A 38 -15.65 16.55 -1.90
CA VAL A 38 -14.95 17.73 -1.39
C VAL A 38 -13.46 17.52 -1.65
N PRO A 39 -12.77 18.41 -2.39
CA PRO A 39 -11.35 18.22 -2.68
C PRO A 39 -10.56 18.16 -1.37
N SER A 40 -9.99 16.99 -1.07
CA SER A 40 -8.97 16.86 -0.04
C SER A 40 -7.71 17.60 -0.47
N GLU A 41 -6.89 18.10 0.47
CA GLU A 41 -5.55 18.59 0.13
C GLU A 41 -4.78 17.53 -0.68
N GLY A 42 -4.32 17.92 -1.89
CA GLY A 42 -3.63 17.04 -2.83
C GLY A 42 -4.52 16.36 -3.89
N ALA A 43 -5.81 16.68 -3.94
CA ALA A 43 -6.68 16.27 -5.04
C ALA A 43 -6.18 16.89 -6.37
N GLY A 44 -5.95 16.04 -7.38
CA GLY A 44 -5.37 16.41 -8.68
C GLY A 44 -3.84 16.26 -8.77
N ASP A 45 -3.18 15.94 -7.66
CA ASP A 45 -1.73 15.79 -7.65
C ASP A 45 -1.29 14.41 -8.13
N HIS A 46 -0.23 14.42 -8.94
CA HIS A 46 0.47 13.22 -9.37
C HIS A 46 1.76 13.11 -8.55
N PHE A 47 2.11 11.91 -8.12
CA PHE A 47 3.32 11.65 -7.36
C PHE A 47 4.05 10.44 -7.89
N PHE A 48 5.37 10.49 -7.77
CA PHE A 48 6.25 9.37 -8.03
C PHE A 48 7.19 9.14 -6.84
N SER A 49 7.45 7.87 -6.53
CA SER A 49 8.42 7.49 -5.50
C SER A 49 8.95 6.07 -5.72
N PHE A 50 10.09 5.76 -5.11
CA PHE A 50 10.57 4.40 -4.93
C PHE A 50 10.55 4.05 -3.44
N ASN A 51 10.11 2.83 -3.12
CA ASN A 51 10.18 2.28 -1.77
C ASN A 51 10.49 0.78 -1.82
N GLY A 52 10.79 0.18 -0.68
CA GLY A 52 11.00 -1.26 -0.59
C GLY A 52 11.35 -1.73 0.80
N SER A 53 11.46 -3.04 0.97
CA SER A 53 11.87 -3.66 2.22
C SER A 53 13.26 -4.25 2.05
N ASP A 54 14.18 -3.94 2.97
CA ASP A 54 15.48 -4.63 3.02
C ASP A 54 15.36 -6.04 3.61
N PRO A 55 16.45 -6.84 3.60
CA PRO A 55 16.44 -8.21 4.15
C PRO A 55 16.16 -8.30 5.65
N ASN A 56 16.32 -7.21 6.41
CA ASN A 56 15.98 -7.15 7.83
C ASN A 56 14.49 -6.82 8.05
N GLY A 57 13.78 -6.50 6.97
CA GLY A 57 12.37 -6.11 7.00
C GLY A 57 12.15 -4.60 7.10
N ASP A 58 13.21 -3.79 7.18
CA ASP A 58 13.06 -2.34 7.27
C ASP A 58 12.47 -1.79 5.97
N TRP A 59 11.47 -0.94 6.12
CA TRP A 59 10.87 -0.22 5.01
C TRP A 59 11.66 1.05 4.70
N LEU A 60 12.10 1.17 3.46
CA LEU A 60 12.96 2.22 2.95
C LEU A 60 12.18 3.02 1.92
N ASN A 61 12.23 4.35 2.02
CA ASN A 61 11.63 5.23 1.03
C ASN A 61 12.67 6.19 0.48
N TRP A 62 12.70 6.34 -0.83
CA TRP A 62 13.39 7.43 -1.51
C TRP A 62 12.46 8.65 -1.61
N PRO A 63 13.02 9.86 -1.83
CA PRO A 63 12.23 11.08 -1.91
C PRO A 63 11.02 10.96 -2.84
N MET A 64 9.82 11.26 -2.32
CA MET A 64 8.62 11.38 -3.13
C MET A 64 8.65 12.70 -3.90
N ARG A 65 8.29 12.66 -5.18
CA ARG A 65 8.20 13.84 -6.03
C ARG A 65 6.78 14.04 -6.51
N LYS A 66 6.28 15.26 -6.34
CA LYS A 66 5.08 15.73 -7.00
C LYS A 66 5.42 15.98 -8.48
N LEU A 67 4.57 15.48 -9.37
CA LEU A 67 4.67 15.61 -10.81
C LEU A 67 3.59 16.54 -11.33
N GLN A 68 3.91 17.26 -12.39
CA GLN A 68 2.99 18.10 -13.15
C GLN A 68 2.81 17.53 -14.56
N LEU A 69 1.75 17.97 -15.23
CA LEU A 69 1.54 17.61 -16.64
C LEU A 69 2.71 18.12 -17.48
N GLY A 70 3.27 17.23 -18.30
CA GLY A 70 4.45 17.51 -19.12
C GLY A 70 5.78 17.15 -18.46
N ASP A 71 5.81 16.77 -17.18
CA ASP A 71 7.02 16.23 -16.57
C ASP A 71 7.39 14.88 -17.18
N GLU A 72 8.68 14.69 -17.45
CA GLU A 72 9.26 13.43 -17.88
C GLU A 72 9.99 12.76 -16.72
N VAL A 73 9.64 11.50 -16.43
CA VAL A 73 10.36 10.65 -15.48
C VAL A 73 11.18 9.63 -16.27
N THR A 74 12.50 9.74 -16.17
CA THR A 74 13.42 8.76 -16.76
C THR A 74 13.89 7.80 -15.68
N ILE A 75 13.88 6.50 -15.98
CA ILE A 75 14.43 5.46 -15.08
C ILE A 75 15.42 4.62 -15.89
N ARG A 76 16.65 4.50 -15.38
CA ARG A 76 17.72 3.70 -16.02
C ARG A 76 18.18 2.63 -15.05
N VAL A 77 18.31 1.41 -15.54
CA VAL A 77 18.97 0.33 -14.80
C VAL A 77 20.48 0.56 -14.88
N VAL A 78 21.14 0.66 -13.74
CA VAL A 78 22.57 0.92 -13.62
C VAL A 78 23.24 -0.12 -12.71
N GLU A 79 24.54 -0.31 -12.90
CA GLU A 79 25.37 -1.08 -11.98
C GLU A 79 26.30 -0.14 -11.22
N VAL A 80 26.13 -0.08 -9.90
CA VAL A 80 26.89 0.79 -8.98
C VAL A 80 27.23 0.03 -7.70
N ASP A 81 28.18 0.52 -6.91
CA ASP A 81 28.58 -0.15 -5.66
C ASP A 81 27.51 -0.03 -4.56
N ALA A 82 26.85 1.13 -4.46
CA ALA A 82 25.80 1.41 -3.49
C ALA A 82 24.74 2.38 -4.07
N PRO A 83 23.47 2.30 -3.64
CA PRO A 83 22.45 3.29 -3.96
C PRO A 83 22.68 4.58 -3.15
N ASP A 84 21.96 5.64 -3.51
CA ASP A 84 21.87 6.82 -2.66
C ASP A 84 21.08 6.51 -1.39
N GLU A 85 21.37 7.27 -0.32
CA GLU A 85 20.69 7.10 0.96
C GLU A 85 19.18 7.38 0.84
N PRO A 86 18.31 6.50 1.39
CA PRO A 86 16.87 6.73 1.41
C PRO A 86 16.52 7.95 2.28
N SER A 87 15.45 8.65 1.94
CA SER A 87 14.97 9.79 2.73
C SER A 87 14.34 9.36 4.06
N SER A 88 13.90 8.11 4.17
CA SER A 88 13.45 7.54 5.44
C SER A 88 13.67 6.03 5.48
N ARG A 89 13.93 5.55 6.70
CA ARG A 89 13.96 4.15 7.09
C ARG A 89 13.00 3.96 8.25
N ARG A 90 12.08 3.01 8.13
CA ARG A 90 11.15 2.63 9.20
C ARG A 90 11.36 1.15 9.50
N PRO A 91 11.62 0.78 10.76
CA PRO A 91 11.64 -0.61 11.15
C PRO A 91 10.32 -1.28 10.81
N ARG A 92 10.36 -2.59 10.56
CA ARG A 92 9.16 -3.39 10.51
C ARG A 92 8.47 -3.36 11.88
N ASP A 93 7.31 -2.72 11.97
CA ASP A 93 6.43 -2.83 13.14
C ASP A 93 5.50 -4.03 12.94
N ASP A 94 5.91 -5.19 13.46
CA ASP A 94 5.11 -6.41 13.41
C ASP A 94 3.75 -6.26 14.09
N ALA A 95 3.65 -5.45 15.15
CA ALA A 95 2.39 -5.22 15.83
C ALA A 95 1.43 -4.35 15.00
N GLU A 96 1.93 -3.36 14.26
CA GLU A 96 1.13 -2.61 13.28
C GLU A 96 0.67 -3.51 12.12
N PHE A 97 1.56 -4.37 11.62
CA PHE A 97 1.24 -5.34 10.57
C PHE A 97 0.13 -6.31 11.00
N GLU A 98 0.26 -6.91 12.19
CA GLU A 98 -0.77 -7.80 12.75
C GLU A 98 -2.11 -7.10 12.99
N ARG A 99 -2.09 -5.88 13.54
CA ARG A 99 -3.32 -5.08 13.74
C ARG A 99 -4.02 -4.78 12.43
N THR A 100 -3.28 -4.43 11.39
CA THR A 100 -3.81 -4.15 10.05
C THR A 100 -4.42 -5.41 9.43
N ASN A 101 -3.73 -6.55 9.52
CA ASN A 101 -4.23 -7.83 9.04
C ASN A 101 -5.50 -8.28 9.76
N ARG A 102 -5.56 -8.13 11.10
CA ARG A 102 -6.75 -8.45 11.89
C ARG A 102 -7.96 -7.63 11.44
N ARG A 103 -7.79 -6.32 11.27
CA ARG A 103 -8.87 -5.44 10.77
C ARG A 103 -9.33 -5.82 9.37
N MET A 104 -8.41 -6.16 8.47
CA MET A 104 -8.78 -6.65 7.14
C MET A 104 -9.55 -7.97 7.21
N TYR A 105 -9.10 -8.92 8.04
CA TYR A 105 -9.78 -10.18 8.25
C TYR A 105 -11.20 -9.98 8.78
N GLU A 106 -11.39 -9.15 9.81
CA GLU A 106 -12.71 -8.83 10.37
C GLU A 106 -13.63 -8.19 9.33
N ARG A 107 -13.12 -7.25 8.51
CA ARG A 107 -13.89 -6.63 7.42
C ARG A 107 -14.29 -7.64 6.35
N LEU A 108 -13.39 -8.55 5.98
CA LEU A 108 -13.69 -9.60 5.00
C LEU A 108 -14.71 -10.60 5.55
N LYS A 109 -14.57 -10.98 6.83
CA LYS A 109 -15.51 -11.84 7.53
C LYS A 109 -16.92 -11.25 7.50
N GLN A 110 -17.07 -9.98 7.89
CA GLN A 110 -18.36 -9.29 7.83
C GLN A 110 -18.95 -9.20 6.41
N LYS A 111 -18.11 -9.09 5.39
CA LYS A 111 -18.56 -8.93 4.00
C LYS A 111 -19.01 -10.26 3.37
N PHE A 112 -18.43 -11.38 3.78
CA PHE A 112 -18.57 -12.66 3.06
C PHE A 112 -19.08 -13.83 3.90
N GLU A 113 -19.09 -13.77 5.23
CA GLU A 113 -19.88 -14.72 6.01
C GLU A 113 -21.35 -14.27 5.98
N PRO A 114 -22.27 -15.08 5.42
CA PRO A 114 -23.68 -14.81 5.58
C PRO A 114 -23.99 -14.80 7.08
N ALA A 115 -24.79 -13.84 7.53
CA ALA A 115 -25.38 -13.90 8.87
C ALA A 115 -26.02 -15.29 8.98
N GLY A 116 -25.45 -16.15 9.83
CA GLY A 116 -25.98 -17.48 10.08
C GLY A 116 -27.47 -17.39 10.41
N PRO A 117 -28.27 -18.42 10.09
CA PRO A 117 -29.72 -18.35 10.17
C PRO A 117 -30.11 -17.86 11.56
N ALA A 118 -30.86 -16.75 11.60
CA ALA A 118 -31.45 -16.22 12.82
C ALA A 118 -32.21 -17.37 13.50
N ASP A 119 -31.90 -17.58 14.78
CA ASP A 119 -32.55 -18.56 15.64
C ASP A 119 -34.06 -18.57 15.40
N THR A 120 -34.55 -19.61 14.72
CA THR A 120 -35.98 -19.89 14.65
C THR A 120 -36.41 -20.22 16.08
N PRO A 121 -37.32 -19.44 16.71
CA PRO A 121 -37.79 -19.78 18.03
C PRO A 121 -38.48 -21.15 17.97
N PRO A 122 -38.35 -21.99 19.02
CA PRO A 122 -38.93 -23.32 19.01
C PRO A 122 -40.45 -23.21 18.83
N SER A 123 -40.98 -23.84 17.78
CA SER A 123 -42.41 -24.07 17.59
C SER A 123 -42.97 -24.73 18.85
N SER A 124 -43.88 -24.04 19.52
CA SER A 124 -44.71 -24.60 20.58
C SER A 124 -45.73 -25.56 19.95
N ASP A 125 -45.31 -26.80 19.72
CA ASP A 125 -46.23 -27.89 19.37
C ASP A 125 -46.75 -28.51 20.67
N GLY A 126 -47.77 -27.84 21.23
CA GLY A 126 -48.51 -28.32 22.39
C GLY A 126 -49.60 -29.28 21.94
N GLY A 127 -49.22 -30.55 21.76
CA GLY A 127 -50.20 -31.64 21.66
C GLY A 127 -51.02 -31.76 22.93
N VAL A 128 -52.34 -31.71 22.81
CA VAL A 128 -53.26 -32.23 23.82
C VAL A 128 -54.10 -33.31 23.16
N GLU A 129 -53.76 -34.55 23.50
CA GLU A 129 -54.58 -35.72 23.24
C GLU A 129 -55.28 -36.13 24.54
N LYS A 130 -56.56 -36.52 24.39
CA LYS A 130 -57.37 -37.45 25.20
C LYS A 130 -58.38 -36.89 26.22
N GLY A 131 -59.60 -37.40 26.04
CA GLY A 131 -60.75 -37.34 26.94
C GLY A 131 -62.03 -37.70 26.19
#